data_AF-A0A9R1K6J0-F1
#
_entry.id   AF-A0A9R1K6J0-F1
#
_cell.length_a   1.000
_cell.length_b   1.000
_cell.length_c   1.000
_cell.angle_alpha   90.00
_cell.angle_beta   90.00
_cell.angle_gamma   90.00
#
_symmetry.space_group_name_H-M   'P 1'
#
loop_
_entity.id
_entity.type
_entity.pdbx_description
1 polymer ?
#
loop_
_entity_poly.entity_id
_entity_poly.type
_entity_poly.pdbx_seq_one_letter_code
_entity_poly.pdbx_strand_id
1 'polypeptide(L)'
;VVNRLNKDFVYETLLNYGVHYDKTWIYDKIHHEINQFCSAHSLQQVYIDMFDQIDETMKEAIQRDCTRYAPGIEIISVRVTKPNIPVSIRRNFELMEEERTKPLIAIERQKVAEKEAETQKKIALSEAEKNALVSKILMQQMLTEKDSSKRQQQIDNEMFLARERALADANYYRITKEAEANKLKLTPEYLELRFIESIANNTKIFFGEKIPNMIMDQRLIRNHLDSAPSKDQLEI
;
A
#
# COMPACT_ATOMS: atom_id res chain seq x y z
N VAL A 1 36.32 -42.30 -34.56
CA VAL A 1 37.27 -42.53 -33.43
C VAL A 1 38.54 -41.78 -33.76
N VAL A 2 39.15 -41.13 -32.77
CA VAL A 2 40.47 -40.50 -32.91
C VAL A 2 41.44 -41.23 -32.00
N ASN A 3 42.50 -41.80 -32.58
CA ASN A 3 43.53 -42.55 -31.87
C ASN A 3 44.93 -41.96 -32.14
N ARG A 4 45.86 -42.23 -31.23
CA ARG A 4 47.27 -41.88 -31.34
C ARG A 4 48.12 -43.09 -30.97
N LEU A 5 49.21 -43.29 -31.71
CA LEU A 5 50.22 -44.30 -31.41
C LEU A 5 51.47 -43.61 -30.86
N ASN A 6 51.94 -44.04 -29.69
CA ASN A 6 53.14 -43.49 -29.05
C ASN A 6 54.40 -43.92 -29.79
N LYS A 7 55.30 -42.96 -30.05
CA LYS A 7 56.52 -43.12 -30.87
C LYS A 7 57.41 -44.28 -30.40
N ASP A 8 57.52 -44.45 -29.09
CA ASP A 8 58.40 -45.45 -28.48
C ASP A 8 57.91 -46.89 -28.71
N PHE A 9 56.59 -47.08 -28.89
CA PHE A 9 55.95 -48.39 -29.05
C PHE A 9 55.53 -48.68 -30.49
N VAL A 10 55.86 -47.80 -31.46
CA VAL A 10 55.44 -47.96 -32.86
C VAL A 10 55.99 -49.25 -33.47
N TYR A 11 57.29 -49.52 -33.25
CA TYR A 11 57.94 -50.69 -33.84
C TYR A 11 57.36 -52.01 -33.33
N GLU A 12 57.17 -52.13 -32.01
CA GLU A 12 56.60 -53.33 -31.37
C GLU A 12 55.13 -53.55 -31.77
N THR A 13 54.33 -52.48 -31.80
CA THR A 13 52.91 -52.57 -32.16
C THR A 13 52.74 -53.00 -33.62
N LEU A 14 53.56 -52.47 -34.54
CA LEU A 14 53.52 -52.85 -35.95
C LEU A 14 54.07 -54.27 -36.18
N LEU A 15 55.05 -54.73 -35.41
CA LEU A 15 55.60 -56.08 -35.53
C LEU A 15 54.57 -57.13 -35.09
N ASN A 16 53.87 -56.89 -33.98
CA ASN A 16 52.94 -57.85 -33.39
C ASN A 16 51.55 -57.84 -34.06
N TYR A 17 51.06 -56.66 -34.48
CA TYR A 17 49.69 -56.48 -34.95
C TYR A 17 49.58 -55.99 -36.40
N GLY A 18 50.72 -55.69 -37.03
CA GLY A 18 50.75 -55.21 -38.41
C GLY A 18 50.34 -53.74 -38.56
N VAL A 19 50.32 -53.29 -39.81
CA VAL A 19 49.98 -51.90 -40.20
C VAL A 19 48.51 -51.56 -39.90
N HIS A 20 47.63 -52.57 -39.86
CA HIS A 20 46.19 -52.43 -39.63
C HIS A 20 45.78 -52.81 -38.21
N TYR A 21 46.60 -52.44 -37.22
CA TYR A 21 46.31 -52.68 -35.80
C TYR A 21 45.01 -52.00 -35.34
N ASP A 22 44.60 -50.92 -36.00
CA ASP A 22 43.40 -50.16 -35.74
C ASP A 22 42.13 -50.95 -36.03
N LYS A 23 42.12 -51.78 -37.07
CA LYS A 23 40.96 -52.62 -37.41
C LYS A 23 40.63 -53.61 -36.29
N THR A 24 41.62 -54.35 -35.84
CA THR A 24 41.45 -55.43 -34.85
C THR A 24 41.22 -54.89 -33.45
N TRP A 25 42.00 -53.89 -33.03
CA TRP A 25 41.94 -53.39 -31.65
C TRP A 25 40.89 -52.30 -31.42
N ILE A 26 40.53 -51.53 -32.46
CA ILE A 26 39.62 -50.39 -32.32
C ILE A 26 38.27 -50.69 -32.97
N TYR A 27 38.23 -50.96 -34.28
CA TYR A 27 36.95 -51.09 -35.00
C TYR A 27 36.17 -52.35 -34.61
N ASP A 28 36.82 -53.52 -34.63
CA ASP A 28 36.16 -54.79 -34.29
C ASP A 28 35.71 -54.78 -32.82
N LYS A 29 36.51 -54.17 -31.95
CA LYS A 29 36.18 -54.03 -30.53
C LYS A 29 34.98 -53.11 -30.29
N ILE A 30 34.92 -51.97 -30.98
CA ILE A 30 33.77 -51.06 -30.92
C ILE A 30 32.48 -51.77 -31.31
N HIS A 31 32.50 -52.57 -32.37
CA HIS A 31 31.32 -53.34 -32.78
C HIS A 31 30.87 -54.32 -31.70
N HIS A 32 31.80 -55.02 -31.04
CA HIS A 32 31.46 -55.93 -29.96
C HIS A 32 30.85 -55.22 -28.75
N GLU A 33 31.47 -54.14 -28.29
CA GLU A 33 31.01 -53.36 -27.13
C GLU A 33 29.65 -52.68 -27.39
N ILE A 34 29.42 -52.14 -28.60
CA ILE A 34 28.12 -51.59 -28.98
C ILE A 34 27.06 -52.70 -28.95
N ASN A 35 27.34 -53.88 -29.49
CA ASN A 35 26.38 -54.99 -29.48
C ASN A 35 26.06 -55.45 -28.06
N GLN A 36 27.06 -55.49 -27.17
CA GLN A 36 26.88 -55.80 -25.76
C GLN A 36 26.02 -54.74 -25.06
N PHE A 37 26.29 -53.46 -25.34
CA PHE A 37 25.51 -52.35 -24.79
C PHE A 37 24.04 -52.38 -25.27
N CYS A 38 23.82 -52.63 -26.56
CA CYS A 38 22.49 -52.76 -27.17
C CYS A 38 21.72 -54.00 -26.71
N SER A 39 22.41 -55.03 -26.23
CA SER A 39 21.75 -56.24 -25.70
C SER A 39 21.21 -56.03 -24.27
N ALA A 40 21.82 -55.13 -23.50
CA ALA A 40 21.43 -54.83 -22.13
C ALA A 40 20.35 -53.75 -22.01
N HIS A 41 20.18 -52.92 -23.04
CA HIS A 41 19.31 -51.73 -22.99
C HIS A 41 18.21 -51.77 -24.05
N SER A 42 17.05 -51.21 -23.70
CA SER A 42 15.98 -50.98 -24.67
C SER A 42 16.33 -49.84 -25.63
N LEU A 43 15.78 -49.87 -26.86
CA LEU A 43 16.00 -48.80 -27.85
C LEU A 43 15.64 -47.41 -27.29
N GLN A 44 14.59 -47.31 -26.47
CA GLN A 44 14.15 -46.06 -25.87
C GLN A 44 15.23 -45.46 -24.94
N GLN A 45 15.74 -46.28 -24.03
CA GLN A 45 16.77 -45.88 -23.06
C GLN A 45 18.05 -45.45 -23.76
N VAL A 46 18.48 -46.20 -24.79
CA VAL A 46 19.67 -45.87 -25.58
C VAL A 46 19.49 -44.56 -26.36
N TYR A 47 18.28 -44.29 -26.86
CA TYR A 47 18.01 -43.13 -27.72
C TYR A 47 17.78 -41.82 -26.96
N ILE A 48 17.16 -41.89 -25.78
CA ILE A 48 16.74 -40.71 -25.00
C ILE A 48 17.69 -40.45 -23.83
N ASP A 49 17.93 -41.44 -22.97
CA ASP A 49 18.50 -41.20 -21.65
C ASP A 49 20.01 -41.45 -21.60
N MET A 50 20.49 -42.49 -22.30
CA MET A 50 21.86 -42.98 -22.17
C MET A 50 22.77 -42.61 -23.34
N PHE A 51 22.27 -41.96 -24.39
CA PHE A 51 23.06 -41.70 -25.60
C PHE A 51 24.36 -40.93 -25.31
N ASP A 52 24.29 -39.93 -24.43
CA ASP A 52 25.44 -39.11 -24.07
C ASP A 52 26.48 -39.87 -23.24
N GLN A 53 26.07 -40.95 -22.56
CA GLN A 53 26.96 -41.77 -21.73
C GLN A 53 27.68 -42.86 -22.54
N ILE A 54 27.16 -43.22 -23.71
CA ILE A 54 27.74 -44.28 -24.56
C ILE A 54 29.14 -43.89 -25.00
N ASP A 55 29.35 -42.63 -25.40
CA ASP A 55 30.65 -42.16 -25.90
C ASP A 55 31.77 -42.37 -24.87
N GLU A 56 31.53 -41.99 -23.61
CA GLU A 56 32.50 -42.16 -22.53
C GLU A 56 32.66 -43.64 -22.12
N THR A 57 31.55 -44.38 -22.00
CA THR A 57 31.60 -45.82 -21.64
C THR A 57 32.41 -46.62 -22.66
N MET A 58 32.22 -46.31 -23.95
CA MET A 58 32.95 -46.94 -25.05
C MET A 58 34.42 -46.56 -25.04
N LYS A 59 34.75 -45.27 -24.83
CA LYS A 59 36.13 -44.80 -24.71
C LYS A 59 36.86 -45.52 -23.56
N GLU A 60 36.24 -45.61 -22.39
CA GLU A 60 36.81 -46.30 -21.23
C GLU A 60 36.98 -47.81 -21.46
N ALA A 61 36.01 -48.47 -22.10
CA ALA A 61 36.09 -49.89 -22.42
C ALA A 61 37.26 -50.21 -23.34
N ILE A 62 37.42 -49.47 -24.43
CA ILE A 62 38.49 -49.73 -25.40
C ILE A 62 39.84 -49.31 -24.81
N GLN A 63 39.91 -48.20 -24.05
CA GLN A 63 41.16 -47.76 -23.42
C GLN A 63 41.66 -48.77 -22.38
N ARG A 64 40.77 -49.40 -21.62
CA ARG A 64 41.13 -50.49 -20.67
C ARG A 64 41.80 -51.66 -21.39
N ASP A 65 41.25 -52.08 -22.52
CA ASP A 65 41.78 -53.21 -23.28
C ASP A 65 43.09 -52.85 -24.02
N CYS A 66 43.18 -51.64 -24.59
CA CYS A 66 44.41 -51.14 -25.19
C CYS A 66 45.53 -51.05 -24.13
N THR A 67 45.24 -50.56 -22.92
CA THR A 67 46.23 -50.49 -21.83
C THR A 67 46.77 -51.88 -21.45
N ARG A 68 45.96 -52.94 -21.59
CA ARG A 68 46.34 -54.30 -21.21
C ARG A 68 47.16 -55.02 -22.29
N TYR A 69 46.82 -54.85 -23.56
CA TYR A 69 47.38 -55.65 -24.65
C TYR A 69 48.26 -54.87 -25.64
N ALA A 70 48.09 -53.55 -25.72
CA ALA A 70 48.81 -52.68 -26.64
C ALA A 70 49.01 -51.28 -26.02
N PRO A 71 49.94 -51.13 -25.05
CA PRO A 71 50.11 -49.89 -24.29
C PRO A 71 50.54 -48.69 -25.14
N GLY A 72 50.99 -48.92 -26.37
CA GLY A 72 51.31 -47.88 -27.34
C GLY A 72 50.10 -47.14 -27.93
N ILE A 73 48.89 -47.70 -27.82
CA ILE A 73 47.67 -47.17 -28.43
C ILE A 73 46.89 -46.35 -27.41
N GLU A 74 46.69 -45.06 -27.71
CA GLU A 74 45.89 -44.14 -26.91
C GLU A 74 44.65 -43.68 -27.68
N ILE A 75 43.50 -43.70 -27.01
CA ILE A 75 42.22 -43.28 -27.59
C ILE A 75 41.88 -41.89 -27.08
N ILE A 76 41.81 -40.93 -27.99
CA ILE A 76 41.56 -39.52 -27.66
C ILE A 76 40.06 -39.30 -27.51
N SER A 77 39.28 -39.73 -28.50
CA SER A 77 37.83 -39.59 -28.48
C SER A 77 37.11 -40.66 -29.30
N VAL A 78 35.99 -41.12 -28.74
CA VAL A 78 35.02 -41.99 -29.41
C VAL A 78 33.73 -41.18 -29.53
N ARG A 79 33.12 -41.20 -30.70
CA ARG A 79 31.84 -40.56 -30.99
C ARG A 79 30.99 -41.58 -31.71
N VAL A 80 29.89 -41.97 -31.09
CA VAL A 80 28.92 -42.89 -31.66
C VAL A 80 27.86 -42.09 -32.39
N THR A 81 27.44 -42.58 -33.56
CA THR A 81 26.37 -41.94 -34.33
C THR A 81 25.02 -42.51 -33.89
N LYS A 82 23.98 -41.68 -33.92
CA LYS A 82 22.63 -42.14 -33.57
C LYS A 82 22.20 -43.27 -34.51
N PRO A 83 21.68 -44.39 -33.99
CA PRO A 83 21.20 -45.48 -34.82
C PRO A 83 20.03 -45.01 -35.69
N ASN A 84 20.00 -45.44 -36.95
CA ASN A 84 18.91 -45.10 -37.86
C ASN A 84 17.69 -45.98 -37.56
N ILE A 85 16.65 -45.38 -36.97
CA ILE A 85 15.41 -46.08 -36.61
C ILE A 85 14.46 -46.12 -37.81
N PRO A 86 14.00 -47.31 -38.23
CA PRO A 86 12.99 -47.47 -39.28
C PRO A 86 11.70 -46.70 -38.98
N VAL A 87 11.06 -46.17 -40.02
CA VAL A 87 9.84 -45.33 -39.93
C VAL A 87 8.68 -46.06 -39.25
N SER A 88 8.57 -47.39 -39.45
CA SER A 88 7.55 -48.23 -38.82
C SER A 88 7.60 -48.19 -37.30
N ILE A 89 8.80 -48.17 -36.74
CA ILE A 89 9.04 -48.19 -35.30
C ILE A 89 8.92 -46.77 -34.72
N ARG A 90 9.36 -45.76 -35.46
CA ARG A 90 9.30 -44.34 -35.06
C ARG A 90 7.89 -43.89 -34.67
N ARG A 91 6.89 -44.22 -35.47
CA ARG A 91 5.49 -43.83 -35.22
C ARG A 91 4.94 -44.42 -33.91
N ASN A 92 5.32 -45.66 -33.58
CA ASN A 92 4.91 -46.28 -32.33
C ASN A 92 5.61 -45.66 -31.12
N PHE A 93 6.87 -45.24 -31.27
CA PHE A 93 7.59 -44.52 -30.23
C PHE A 93 7.00 -43.14 -29.95
N GLU A 94 6.65 -42.39 -30.99
CA GLU A 94 6.00 -41.08 -30.83
C GLU A 94 4.69 -41.20 -30.05
N LEU A 95 3.84 -42.18 -30.39
CA LEU A 95 2.60 -42.44 -29.67
C LEU A 95 2.82 -42.84 -28.21
N MET A 96 3.79 -43.73 -27.95
CA MET A 96 4.11 -44.18 -26.60
C MET A 96 4.63 -43.03 -25.72
N GLU A 97 5.47 -42.15 -26.28
CA GLU A 97 5.98 -40.98 -25.56
C GLU A 97 4.87 -39.97 -25.26
N GLU A 98 3.96 -39.74 -26.20
CA GLU A 98 2.77 -38.93 -25.94
C GLU A 98 1.91 -39.53 -24.81
N GLU A 99 1.72 -40.84 -24.78
CA GLU A 99 0.97 -41.52 -23.71
C GLU A 99 1.69 -41.45 -22.36
N ARG A 100 3.02 -41.57 -22.31
CA ARG A 100 3.82 -41.46 -21.08
C ARG A 100 3.87 -40.04 -20.53
N THR A 101 3.91 -39.03 -21.40
CA THR A 101 4.01 -37.62 -20.98
C THR A 101 2.67 -37.03 -20.54
N LYS A 102 1.54 -37.47 -21.11
CA LYS A 102 0.18 -37.05 -20.71
C LYS A 102 -0.10 -37.08 -19.20
N PRO A 103 0.14 -38.19 -18.46
CA PRO A 103 -0.13 -38.23 -17.02
C PRO A 103 0.79 -37.32 -16.22
N LEU A 104 2.07 -37.20 -16.60
CA LEU A 104 3.01 -36.28 -15.95
C LEU A 104 2.56 -34.82 -16.10
N ILE A 105 2.13 -34.44 -17.30
CA ILE A 105 1.56 -33.12 -17.57
C ILE A 105 0.28 -32.90 -16.77
N ALA A 106 -0.60 -33.90 -16.69
CA ALA A 106 -1.84 -33.81 -15.92
C ALA A 106 -1.57 -33.61 -14.42
N ILE A 107 -0.63 -34.35 -13.84
CA ILE A 107 -0.20 -34.19 -12.44
C ILE A 107 0.34 -32.79 -12.19
N GLU A 108 1.21 -32.29 -13.07
CA GLU A 108 1.82 -30.97 -12.87
C GLU A 108 0.78 -29.84 -13.04
N ARG A 109 -0.15 -29.99 -14.00
CA ARG A 109 -1.30 -29.08 -14.15
C ARG A 109 -2.21 -29.09 -12.92
N GLN A 110 -2.47 -30.25 -12.32
CA GLN A 110 -3.26 -30.34 -11.09
C GLN A 110 -2.59 -29.58 -9.94
N LYS A 111 -1.28 -29.73 -9.76
CA LYS A 111 -0.53 -28.98 -8.73
C LYS A 111 -0.54 -27.47 -8.96
N VAL A 112 -0.45 -27.04 -10.22
CA VAL A 112 -0.54 -25.61 -10.57
C VAL A 112 -1.92 -25.07 -10.23
N ALA A 113 -2.99 -25.79 -10.63
CA ALA A 113 -4.36 -25.39 -10.34
C ALA A 113 -4.65 -25.32 -8.82
N GLU A 114 -4.13 -26.27 -8.05
CA GLU A 114 -4.24 -26.27 -6.58
C GLU A 114 -3.56 -25.03 -5.96
N LYS A 115 -2.32 -24.74 -6.37
CA LYS A 115 -1.58 -23.55 -5.90
C LYS A 115 -2.24 -22.24 -6.32
N GLU A 116 -2.77 -22.18 -7.54
CA GLU A 116 -3.50 -21.01 -8.03
C GLU A 116 -4.78 -20.78 -7.23
N ALA A 117 -5.54 -21.84 -6.93
CA ALA A 117 -6.74 -21.76 -6.09
C ALA A 117 -6.42 -21.29 -4.66
N GLU A 118 -5.35 -21.81 -4.06
CA GLU A 118 -4.87 -21.33 -2.76
C GLU A 118 -4.45 -19.85 -2.79
N THR A 119 -3.79 -19.44 -3.87
CA THR A 119 -3.35 -18.06 -4.07
C THR A 119 -4.55 -17.12 -4.22
N GLN A 120 -5.55 -17.51 -5.01
CA GLN A 120 -6.79 -16.76 -5.16
C GLN A 120 -7.53 -16.63 -3.83
N LYS A 121 -7.59 -17.69 -3.02
CA LYS A 121 -8.18 -17.64 -1.68
C LYS A 121 -7.46 -16.65 -0.77
N LYS A 122 -6.12 -16.63 -0.79
CA LYS A 122 -5.32 -15.66 -0.01
C LYS A 122 -5.54 -14.22 -0.48
N ILE A 123 -5.63 -14.00 -1.79
CA ILE A 123 -5.93 -12.67 -2.36
C ILE A 123 -7.30 -12.20 -1.90
N ALA A 124 -8.34 -13.04 -2.00
CA ALA A 124 -9.69 -12.69 -1.59
C ALA A 124 -9.79 -12.36 -0.09
N LEU A 125 -9.09 -13.13 0.77
CA LEU A 125 -9.02 -12.84 2.20
C LEU A 125 -8.31 -11.52 2.49
N SER A 126 -7.16 -11.28 1.84
CA SER A 126 -6.39 -10.04 2.01
C SER A 126 -7.17 -8.82 1.52
N GLU A 127 -7.94 -8.95 0.44
CA GLU A 127 -8.81 -7.89 -0.08
C GLU A 127 -9.97 -7.60 0.88
N ALA A 128 -10.62 -8.64 1.43
CA ALA A 128 -11.65 -8.48 2.44
C ALA A 128 -11.12 -7.79 3.72
N GLU A 129 -9.94 -8.18 4.19
CA GLU A 129 -9.27 -7.54 5.34
C GLU A 129 -8.92 -6.08 5.06
N LYS A 130 -8.37 -5.78 3.88
CA LYS A 130 -8.07 -4.41 3.46
C LYS A 130 -9.33 -3.55 3.46
N ASN A 131 -10.44 -4.04 2.91
CA ASN A 131 -11.70 -3.30 2.87
C ASN A 131 -12.28 -3.06 4.27
N ALA A 132 -12.17 -4.04 5.17
CA ALA A 132 -12.58 -3.88 6.57
C ALA A 132 -11.73 -2.81 7.30
N LEU A 133 -10.40 -2.80 7.07
CA LEU A 133 -9.50 -1.81 7.65
C LEU A 133 -9.77 -0.40 7.12
N VAL A 134 -9.98 -0.24 5.81
CA VAL A 134 -10.34 1.06 5.20
C VAL A 134 -11.65 1.58 5.78
N SER A 135 -12.65 0.70 5.93
CA SER A 135 -13.93 1.06 6.54
C SER A 135 -13.79 1.51 7.99
N LYS A 136 -12.92 0.84 8.76
CA LYS A 136 -12.61 1.23 10.15
C LYS A 136 -11.95 2.61 10.23
N ILE A 137 -10.97 2.88 9.36
CA ILE A 137 -10.29 4.19 9.29
C ILE A 137 -11.29 5.29 8.93
N LEU A 138 -12.14 5.05 7.94
CA LEU A 138 -13.15 6.01 7.49
C LEU A 138 -14.15 6.31 8.61
N MET A 139 -14.65 5.27 9.30
CA MET A 139 -15.53 5.43 10.45
C MET A 139 -14.84 6.24 11.56
N GLN A 140 -13.57 5.95 11.86
CA GLN A 140 -12.82 6.66 12.88
C GLN A 140 -12.61 8.15 12.53
N GLN A 141 -12.29 8.45 11.26
CA GLN A 141 -12.22 9.83 10.75
C GLN A 141 -13.56 10.56 10.94
N MET A 142 -14.68 9.94 10.55
CA MET A 142 -16.02 10.51 10.71
C MET A 142 -16.36 10.79 12.19
N LEU A 143 -16.03 9.87 13.10
CA LEU A 143 -16.21 10.10 14.54
C LEU A 143 -15.38 11.29 15.03
N THR A 144 -14.10 11.37 14.64
CA THR A 144 -13.23 12.48 15.03
C THR A 144 -13.69 13.82 14.48
N GLU A 145 -14.25 13.88 13.27
CA GLU A 145 -14.83 15.08 12.69
C GLU A 145 -16.08 15.52 13.45
N LYS A 146 -16.98 14.58 13.77
CA LYS A 146 -18.18 14.86 14.56
C LYS A 146 -17.85 15.31 15.98
N ASP A 147 -16.88 14.69 16.63
CA ASP A 147 -16.42 15.10 17.96
C ASP A 147 -15.77 16.49 17.93
N SER A 148 -14.98 16.79 16.89
CA SER A 148 -14.38 18.11 16.71
C SER A 148 -15.45 19.19 16.46
N SER A 149 -16.46 18.89 15.63
CA SER A 149 -17.60 19.78 15.40
C SER A 149 -18.39 20.03 16.68
N LYS A 150 -18.64 18.98 17.49
CA LYS A 150 -19.28 19.11 18.80
C LYS A 150 -18.47 20.01 19.74
N ARG A 151 -17.14 19.85 19.79
CA ARG A 151 -16.25 20.71 20.61
C ARG A 151 -16.29 22.16 20.15
N GLN A 152 -16.26 22.42 18.85
CA GLN A 152 -16.37 23.78 18.30
C GLN A 152 -17.69 24.42 18.73
N GLN A 153 -18.82 23.71 18.58
CA GLN A 153 -20.12 24.21 19.02
C GLN A 153 -20.17 24.48 20.53
N GLN A 154 -19.53 23.64 21.35
CA GLN A 154 -19.43 23.88 22.79
C GLN A 154 -18.65 25.17 23.09
N ILE A 155 -17.50 25.37 22.45
CA ILE A 155 -16.69 26.58 22.59
C ILE A 155 -17.46 27.81 22.10
N ASP A 156 -18.14 27.72 20.96
CA ASP A 156 -18.95 28.82 20.41
C ASP A 156 -20.10 29.21 21.35
N ASN A 157 -20.79 28.21 21.93
CA ASN A 157 -21.85 28.45 22.90
C ASN A 157 -21.30 29.09 24.18
N GLU A 158 -20.15 28.64 24.68
CA GLU A 158 -19.48 29.23 25.83
C GLU A 158 -19.03 30.67 25.56
N MET A 159 -18.44 30.94 24.38
CA MET A 159 -18.06 32.28 23.95
C MET A 159 -19.28 33.20 23.83
N PHE A 160 -20.39 32.70 23.27
CA PHE A 160 -21.63 33.46 23.14
C PHE A 160 -22.20 33.81 24.52
N LEU A 161 -22.30 32.85 25.44
CA LEU A 161 -22.78 33.08 26.80
C LEU A 161 -21.89 34.07 27.54
N ALA A 162 -20.57 33.91 27.46
CA ALA A 162 -19.61 34.83 28.07
C ALA A 162 -19.75 36.25 27.50
N ARG A 163 -19.96 36.40 26.19
CA ARG A 163 -20.15 37.69 25.52
C ARG A 163 -21.45 38.37 25.95
N GLU A 164 -22.57 37.64 25.92
CA GLU A 164 -23.88 38.16 26.34
C GLU A 164 -23.86 38.57 27.81
N ARG A 165 -23.24 37.77 28.68
CA ARG A 165 -23.05 38.11 30.09
C ARG A 165 -22.22 39.37 30.26
N ALA A 166 -21.08 39.49 29.56
CA ALA A 166 -20.25 40.69 29.63
C ALA A 166 -20.99 41.94 29.15
N LEU A 167 -21.82 41.85 28.10
CA LEU A 167 -22.66 42.95 27.63
C LEU A 167 -23.75 43.32 28.65
N ALA A 168 -24.41 42.33 29.25
CA ALA A 168 -25.40 42.55 30.29
C ALA A 168 -24.78 43.22 31.53
N ASP A 169 -23.63 42.71 32.00
CA ASP A 169 -22.88 43.24 33.14
C ASP A 169 -22.41 44.68 32.86
N ALA A 170 -21.91 44.96 31.65
CA ALA A 170 -21.51 46.32 31.24
C ALA A 170 -22.70 47.29 31.20
N ASN A 171 -23.85 46.85 30.68
CA ASN A 171 -25.07 47.65 30.66
C ASN A 171 -25.60 47.91 32.07
N TYR A 172 -25.59 46.90 32.94
CA TYR A 172 -25.96 47.03 34.34
C TYR A 172 -25.05 48.02 35.07
N TYR A 173 -23.73 47.90 34.89
CA TYR A 173 -22.75 48.82 35.46
C TYR A 173 -22.96 50.26 34.96
N ARG A 174 -23.26 50.44 33.67
CA ARG A 174 -23.56 51.76 33.09
C ARG A 174 -24.80 52.38 33.71
N ILE A 175 -25.92 51.65 33.76
CA ILE A 175 -27.20 52.14 34.30
C ILE A 175 -27.07 52.46 35.78
N THR A 176 -26.41 51.60 36.56
CA THR A 176 -26.19 51.85 38.00
C THR A 176 -25.35 53.10 38.24
N LYS A 177 -24.26 53.30 37.48
CA LYS A 177 -23.44 54.52 37.57
C LYS A 177 -24.18 55.77 37.11
N GLU A 178 -24.98 55.68 36.06
CA GLU A 178 -25.86 56.77 35.63
C GLU A 178 -26.88 57.12 36.72
N ALA A 179 -27.50 56.12 37.35
CA ALA A 179 -28.44 56.34 38.46
C ALA A 179 -27.78 56.97 39.69
N GLU A 180 -26.59 56.51 40.08
CA GLU A 180 -25.78 57.12 41.15
C GLU A 180 -25.41 58.58 40.81
N ALA A 181 -24.94 58.84 39.59
CA ALA A 181 -24.62 60.18 39.13
C ALA A 181 -25.85 61.09 39.11
N ASN A 182 -27.01 60.57 38.70
CA ASN A 182 -28.27 61.32 38.70
C ASN A 182 -28.74 61.65 40.12
N LYS A 183 -28.55 60.74 41.09
CA LYS A 183 -28.79 61.05 42.52
C LYS A 183 -27.91 62.20 43.00
N LEU A 184 -26.62 62.22 42.64
CA LEU A 184 -25.70 63.30 43.02
C LEU A 184 -26.00 64.63 42.32
N LYS A 185 -26.50 64.59 41.08
CA LYS A 185 -26.93 65.77 40.31
C LYS A 185 -28.25 66.37 40.80
N LEU A 186 -28.97 65.69 41.71
CA LEU A 186 -30.25 66.13 42.25
C LEU A 186 -30.06 67.18 43.35
N THR A 187 -29.28 68.22 43.06
CA THR A 187 -29.18 69.42 43.90
C THR A 187 -30.09 70.51 43.34
N PRO A 188 -30.73 71.32 44.20
CA PRO A 188 -31.68 72.35 43.75
C PRO A 188 -31.01 73.36 42.80
N GLU A 189 -29.76 73.71 43.08
CA GLU A 189 -28.94 74.64 42.30
C GLU A 189 -28.63 74.12 40.89
N TYR A 190 -28.33 72.81 40.74
CA TYR A 190 -28.04 72.22 39.43
C TYR A 190 -29.31 72.07 38.58
N LEU A 191 -30.44 71.72 39.20
CA LEU A 191 -31.73 71.65 38.52
C LEU A 191 -32.17 73.01 37.99
N GLU A 192 -31.96 74.08 38.76
CA GLU A 192 -32.21 75.46 38.31
C GLU A 192 -31.32 75.85 37.13
N LEU A 193 -30.00 75.60 37.22
CA LEU A 193 -29.08 75.88 36.12
C LEU A 193 -29.47 75.10 34.86
N ARG A 194 -29.78 73.80 34.98
CA ARG A 194 -30.22 72.97 33.86
C ARG A 194 -31.56 73.43 33.28
N PHE A 195 -32.48 73.87 34.13
CA PHE A 195 -33.76 74.43 33.70
C PHE A 195 -33.55 75.70 32.88
N ILE A 196 -32.73 76.63 33.39
CA ILE A 196 -32.39 77.88 32.68
C ILE A 196 -31.67 77.59 31.36
N GLU A 197 -30.69 76.67 31.33
CA GLU A 197 -30.02 76.23 30.10
C GLU A 197 -31.02 75.63 29.10
N SER A 198 -31.93 74.77 29.56
CA SER A 198 -32.94 74.14 28.70
C SER A 198 -33.93 75.16 28.13
N ILE A 199 -34.30 76.18 28.90
CA ILE A 199 -35.09 77.31 28.44
C ILE A 199 -34.29 78.10 27.40
N ALA A 200 -33.06 78.53 27.72
CA ALA A 200 -32.23 79.32 26.82
C ALA A 200 -32.02 78.63 25.45
N ASN A 201 -31.81 77.30 25.45
CA ASN A 201 -31.61 76.52 24.23
C ASN A 201 -32.92 76.29 23.45
N ASN A 202 -34.07 76.18 24.13
CA ASN A 202 -35.37 75.98 23.48
C ASN A 202 -36.12 77.28 23.16
N THR A 203 -35.72 78.44 23.71
CA THR A 203 -36.39 79.71 23.43
C THR A 203 -35.99 80.26 22.06
N LYS A 204 -36.89 80.12 21.08
CA LYS A 204 -36.92 81.00 19.91
C LYS A 204 -37.50 82.35 20.34
N ILE A 205 -36.70 83.41 20.31
CA ILE A 205 -37.14 84.75 20.71
C ILE A 205 -38.06 85.30 19.61
N PHE A 206 -39.34 85.53 19.93
CA PHE A 206 -40.32 86.19 19.06
C PHE A 206 -40.52 87.65 19.51
N PHE A 207 -40.29 88.63 18.62
CA PHE A 207 -40.48 90.06 18.91
C PHE A 207 -41.82 90.56 18.32
N GLY A 208 -42.73 91.09 19.14
CA GLY A 208 -44.02 91.69 18.73
C GLY A 208 -44.89 92.12 19.93
N GLU A 209 -45.84 93.05 19.74
CA GLU A 209 -46.60 93.77 20.80
C GLU A 209 -47.50 92.90 21.71
N LYS A 210 -47.59 91.58 21.51
CA LYS A 210 -48.31 90.66 22.41
C LYS A 210 -47.47 89.42 22.71
N ILE A 211 -46.78 89.44 23.84
CA ILE A 211 -46.03 88.29 24.36
C ILE A 211 -47.03 87.31 25.03
N PRO A 212 -47.04 86.01 24.67
CA PRO A 212 -47.85 85.01 25.37
C PRO A 212 -47.36 84.80 26.82
N ASN A 213 -48.26 84.76 27.79
CA ASN A 213 -47.98 84.61 29.24
C ASN A 213 -47.27 83.30 29.65
N MET A 214 -46.83 82.47 28.71
CA MET A 214 -46.26 81.14 28.94
C MET A 214 -44.90 81.18 29.67
N ILE A 215 -44.20 82.32 29.66
CA ILE A 215 -42.88 82.49 30.30
C ILE A 215 -42.99 82.74 31.81
N MET A 216 -44.10 83.29 32.31
CA MET A 216 -44.26 83.61 33.74
C MET A 216 -44.92 82.51 34.58
N ASP A 217 -45.59 81.53 33.94
CA ASP A 217 -46.34 80.49 34.64
C ASP A 217 -45.45 79.40 35.30
N GLN A 218 -44.16 79.36 34.95
CA GLN A 218 -43.23 78.33 35.41
C GLN A 218 -42.76 78.48 36.86
N ARG A 219 -42.90 79.66 37.47
CA ARG A 219 -42.64 79.83 38.92
C ARG A 219 -43.68 79.13 39.80
N LEU A 220 -44.87 78.81 39.27
CA LEU A 220 -45.91 78.08 40.00
C LEU A 220 -45.58 76.59 40.20
N ILE A 221 -44.77 75.99 39.32
CA ILE A 221 -44.36 74.57 39.45
C ILE A 221 -43.41 74.39 40.64
N ARG A 222 -42.63 75.42 41.00
CA ARG A 222 -41.75 75.37 42.18
C ARG A 222 -42.51 75.15 43.48
N ASN A 223 -43.72 75.71 43.60
CA ASN A 223 -44.57 75.51 44.77
C ASN A 223 -45.17 74.09 44.85
N HIS A 224 -45.28 73.37 43.73
CA HIS A 224 -45.79 72.00 43.73
C HIS A 224 -44.74 70.96 44.14
N LEU A 225 -43.43 71.23 43.93
CA LEU A 225 -42.35 70.33 44.33
C LEU A 225 -42.05 70.36 45.84
N ASP A 226 -42.38 71.44 46.55
CA ASP A 226 -42.25 71.54 48.02
C ASP A 226 -43.38 70.79 48.78
N SER A 227 -44.33 70.17 48.08
CA SER A 227 -45.52 69.52 48.68
C SER A 227 -45.53 67.99 48.65
N ALA A 228 -44.39 67.33 48.48
CA ALA A 228 -44.33 65.86 48.54
C ALA A 228 -44.30 65.36 50.00
N PRO A 229 -45.27 64.52 50.45
CA PRO A 229 -45.27 63.96 51.79
C PRO A 229 -44.18 62.89 51.96
N SER A 230 -43.68 62.81 53.19
CA SER A 230 -42.71 61.83 53.69
C SER A 230 -43.19 60.37 53.56
N LYS A 231 -42.24 59.50 53.20
CA LYS A 231 -42.07 58.06 53.56
C LYS A 231 -43.32 57.28 53.99
N ASP A 232 -43.66 56.25 53.24
CA ASP A 232 -43.58 54.83 53.64
C ASP A 232 -44.33 53.94 52.63
N GLN A 233 -44.01 52.64 52.64
CA GLN A 233 -44.66 51.50 51.97
C GLN A 233 -44.00 51.01 50.65
N LEU A 234 -43.17 49.97 50.75
CA LEU A 234 -43.55 48.58 50.43
C LEU A 234 -42.30 47.67 50.39
N GLU A 235 -42.15 46.89 51.45
CA GLU A 235 -41.60 45.55 51.41
C GLU A 235 -42.46 44.66 50.49
N ILE A 236 -41.81 43.83 49.67
CA ILE A 236 -41.97 42.38 49.48
C ILE A 236 -40.80 41.91 48.59
#